data_AF-A0AAU9WPR3-F1
#
_entry.id   AF-A0AAU9WPR3-F1
#
_cell.length_a   1.000
_cell.length_b   1.000
_cell.length_c   1.000
_cell.angle_alpha   90.00
_cell.angle_beta   90.00
_cell.angle_gamma   90.00
#
_symmetry.space_group_name_H-M   'P 1'
#
loop_
_entity.id
_entity.type
_entity.pdbx_description
1 polymer ?
#
loop_
_entity_poly.entity_id
_entity_poly.type
_entity_poly.pdbx_seq_one_letter_code
_entity_poly.pdbx_strand_id
1 'polypeptide(L)'
;MSDRDRSVANPGRTEIERVRAEHIEIKNVGTTVKIRDEIHAHTNHYIEKSKPYFPKDKLLTYIDCPYFLRVARCLCFASLFGALVAAGASKFIPVSFLVACLLFFLFYCQHEWVNQKTLPVVHKQPFFPGQRKLNTFYEVTTTELDGIALQNYQAGIGFVQLSQGKIQFQAFNNTAKKDMFDAKCQSRLMLLLFLAASVYNGYFVAAY
;
A
#
# COMPACT_ATOMS: atom_id res chain seq x y z
N MET A 1 9.38 -27.29 64.12
CA MET A 1 8.45 -27.66 63.02
C MET A 1 7.49 -26.49 62.87
N SER A 2 7.76 -25.55 61.96
CA SER A 2 7.50 -25.57 60.51
C SER A 2 6.07 -25.14 60.20
N ASP A 3 5.91 -23.91 59.71
CA ASP A 3 5.11 -23.62 58.52
C ASP A 3 5.56 -22.27 57.94
N ARG A 4 6.59 -22.38 57.10
CA ARG A 4 6.88 -21.45 56.00
C ARG A 4 5.97 -21.83 54.83
N ASP A 5 5.70 -20.83 54.01
CA ASP A 5 5.29 -20.92 52.60
C ASP A 5 3.83 -21.22 52.29
N ARG A 6 3.09 -20.16 51.92
CA ARG A 6 2.62 -19.98 50.53
C ARG A 6 1.85 -18.67 50.37
N SER A 7 2.58 -17.56 50.30
CA SER A 7 2.16 -16.43 49.47
C SER A 7 3.03 -16.44 48.23
N VAL A 8 2.64 -17.26 47.25
CA VAL A 8 3.14 -17.12 45.88
C VAL A 8 2.52 -15.83 45.34
N ALA A 9 3.14 -14.70 45.70
CA ALA A 9 3.06 -13.50 44.89
C ALA A 9 3.49 -13.94 43.49
N ASN A 10 2.65 -13.63 42.51
CA ASN A 10 2.89 -13.93 41.11
C ASN A 10 3.36 -12.62 40.46
N PRO A 11 4.64 -12.21 40.66
CA PRO A 11 5.12 -10.89 40.25
C PRO A 11 5.11 -10.69 38.72
N GLY A 12 5.05 -11.80 37.95
CA GLY A 12 5.13 -11.76 36.50
C GLY A 12 3.89 -11.25 35.77
N ARG A 13 2.71 -11.19 36.41
CA ARG A 13 1.47 -10.74 35.75
C ARG A 13 1.29 -9.22 35.78
N THR A 14 1.81 -8.58 36.82
CA THR A 14 1.58 -7.14 37.09
C THR A 14 2.53 -6.21 36.36
N GLU A 15 3.74 -6.63 36.02
CA GLU A 15 4.68 -5.79 35.25
C GLU A 15 4.25 -5.65 33.79
N ILE A 16 3.81 -6.76 33.17
CA ILE A 16 3.33 -6.75 31.77
C ILE A 16 2.05 -5.91 31.63
N GLU A 17 1.17 -5.92 32.63
CA GLU A 17 -0.02 -5.05 32.65
C GLU A 17 0.31 -3.59 33.00
N ARG A 18 1.35 -3.32 33.81
CA ARG A 18 1.82 -1.95 34.07
C ARG A 18 2.46 -1.30 32.85
N VAL A 19 3.25 -2.04 32.07
CA VAL A 19 3.81 -1.58 30.79
C VAL A 19 2.73 -1.22 29.76
N ARG A 20 1.50 -1.76 29.92
CA ARG A 20 0.36 -1.43 29.06
C ARG A 20 -0.26 -0.05 29.31
N ALA A 21 0.02 0.58 30.45
CA ALA A 21 -0.68 1.78 30.92
C ALA A 21 0.22 3.03 31.11
N GLU A 22 1.55 2.88 31.04
CA GLU A 22 2.46 4.04 31.05
C GLU A 22 2.40 4.76 29.70
N HIS A 23 1.68 5.88 29.71
CA HIS A 23 1.65 6.98 28.76
C HIS A 23 2.54 6.82 27.52
N ILE A 24 1.96 6.22 26.47
CA ILE A 24 2.52 6.31 25.11
C ILE A 24 2.30 7.74 24.63
N GLU A 25 3.27 8.63 24.84
CA GLU A 25 3.20 10.00 24.34
C GLU A 25 3.50 10.00 22.83
N ILE A 26 2.50 9.63 22.04
CA ILE A 26 2.55 9.63 20.58
C ILE A 26 2.71 11.07 20.10
N LYS A 27 3.95 11.49 19.81
CA LYS A 27 4.22 12.76 19.15
C LYS A 27 3.89 12.64 17.67
N ASN A 28 2.79 13.26 17.26
CA ASN A 28 2.39 13.38 15.86
C ASN A 28 3.31 14.39 15.13
N VAL A 29 4.44 13.95 14.60
CA VAL A 29 5.41 14.85 13.90
C VAL A 29 5.17 14.92 12.37
N GLY A 30 4.00 14.52 11.90
CA GLY A 30 3.68 14.50 10.47
C GLY A 30 3.46 15.90 9.87
N THR A 31 4.15 16.20 8.77
CA THR A 31 3.86 17.37 7.92
C THR A 31 2.70 17.05 6.97
N THR A 32 1.72 17.94 6.87
CA THR A 32 0.64 17.80 5.88
C THR A 32 1.20 18.07 4.49
N VAL A 33 1.29 17.03 3.66
CA VAL A 33 1.71 17.15 2.26
C VAL A 33 0.46 17.20 1.39
N LYS A 34 0.39 18.16 0.46
CA LYS A 34 -0.66 18.17 -0.57
C LYS A 34 -0.33 17.08 -1.59
N ILE A 35 -1.09 15.98 -1.54
CA ILE A 35 -1.01 14.89 -2.50
C ILE A 35 -2.11 15.11 -3.55
N ARG A 36 -1.86 14.74 -4.80
CA ARG A 36 -2.88 14.76 -5.86
C ARG A 36 -4.02 13.81 -5.45
N ASP A 37 -5.26 14.23 -5.68
CA ASP A 37 -6.46 13.44 -5.41
C ASP A 37 -6.61 12.28 -6.41
N GLU A 38 -5.65 11.35 -6.36
CA GLU A 38 -5.62 10.13 -7.14
C GLU A 38 -5.17 8.97 -6.25
N ILE A 39 -5.89 7.85 -6.34
CA ILE A 39 -5.73 6.70 -5.44
C ILE A 39 -4.29 6.13 -5.50
N HIS A 40 -3.67 6.10 -6.68
CA HIS A 40 -2.27 5.67 -6.84
C HIS A 40 -1.26 6.68 -6.28
N ALA A 41 -1.54 7.98 -6.37
CA ALA A 41 -0.68 9.03 -5.80
C ALA A 41 -0.62 8.94 -4.26
N HIS A 42 -1.79 8.75 -3.62
CA HIS A 42 -1.87 8.52 -2.16
C HIS A 42 -1.10 7.27 -1.74
N THR A 43 -1.30 6.16 -2.45
CA THR A 43 -0.60 4.92 -2.14
C THR A 43 0.91 5.01 -2.38
N ASN A 44 1.33 5.64 -3.47
CA ASN A 44 2.74 5.89 -3.76
C ASN A 44 3.41 6.71 -2.68
N HIS A 45 2.71 7.73 -2.17
CA HIS A 45 3.20 8.51 -1.03
C HIS A 45 3.48 7.62 0.18
N TYR A 46 2.55 6.74 0.54
CA TYR A 46 2.76 5.79 1.65
C TYR A 46 3.95 4.86 1.41
N ILE A 47 4.06 4.27 0.21
CA ILE A 47 5.18 3.40 -0.17
C ILE A 47 6.53 4.14 -0.11
N GLU A 48 6.60 5.36 -0.62
CA GLU A 48 7.83 6.16 -0.59
C GLU A 48 8.26 6.50 0.82
N LYS A 49 7.31 6.84 1.69
CA LYS A 49 7.59 7.05 3.11
C LYS A 49 8.03 5.77 3.83
N SER A 50 7.62 4.60 3.34
CA SER A 50 8.04 3.31 3.87
C SER A 50 9.47 2.90 3.48
N LYS A 51 10.03 3.41 2.36
CA LYS A 51 11.36 3.02 1.85
C LYS A 51 12.50 3.06 2.89
N PRO A 52 12.64 4.11 3.72
CA PRO A 52 13.70 4.18 4.72
C PRO A 52 13.63 3.05 5.78
N TYR A 53 12.44 2.50 6.03
CA TYR A 53 12.22 1.43 7.01
C TYR A 53 12.46 0.03 6.43
N PHE A 54 12.62 -0.10 5.11
CA PHE A 54 12.89 -1.38 4.45
C PHE A 54 14.07 -1.27 3.47
N PRO A 55 15.30 -0.97 3.96
CA PRO A 55 16.45 -0.69 3.09
C PRO A 55 16.88 -1.90 2.25
N LYS A 56 16.51 -3.13 2.64
CA LYS A 56 16.82 -4.37 1.90
C LYS A 56 15.74 -4.72 0.86
N ASP A 57 14.53 -4.19 1.00
CA ASP A 57 13.42 -4.48 0.09
C ASP A 57 13.29 -3.37 -0.96
N LYS A 58 13.25 -3.75 -2.24
CA LYS A 58 12.95 -2.80 -3.32
C LYS A 58 11.45 -2.52 -3.35
N LEU A 59 11.02 -1.49 -2.63
CA LEU A 59 9.62 -1.04 -2.66
C LEU A 59 9.33 -0.27 -3.96
N LEU A 60 8.63 -0.94 -4.88
CA LEU A 60 8.17 -0.38 -6.15
C LEU A 60 6.90 0.45 -5.94
N THR A 61 6.80 1.57 -6.63
CA THR A 61 5.60 2.41 -6.69
C THR A 61 4.77 2.09 -7.93
N TYR A 62 3.47 2.40 -7.89
CA TYR A 62 2.61 2.37 -9.07
C TYR A 62 3.09 3.39 -10.09
N ILE A 63 2.92 3.06 -11.37
CA ILE A 63 3.03 4.07 -12.43
C ILE A 63 1.87 5.05 -12.23
N ASP A 64 2.21 6.28 -11.91
CA ASP A 64 1.23 7.31 -11.57
C ASP A 64 1.57 8.59 -12.34
N CYS A 65 0.70 8.94 -13.29
CA CYS A 65 0.79 10.17 -14.09
C CYS A 65 -0.52 10.96 -13.93
N PRO A 66 -0.48 12.30 -14.05
CA PRO A 66 -1.71 13.10 -14.01
C PRO A 66 -2.75 12.57 -15.00
N TYR A 67 -3.99 12.37 -14.55
CA TYR A 67 -5.09 11.87 -15.36
C TYR A 67 -4.94 10.42 -15.86
N PHE A 68 -3.94 9.66 -15.40
CA PHE A 68 -3.67 8.31 -15.89
C PHE A 68 -4.91 7.40 -15.79
N LEU A 69 -5.56 7.37 -14.61
CA LEU A 69 -6.78 6.59 -14.40
C LEU A 69 -7.93 7.03 -15.30
N ARG A 70 -8.05 8.34 -15.56
CA ARG A 70 -9.09 8.89 -16.43
C ARG A 70 -8.87 8.46 -17.87
N VAL A 71 -7.63 8.60 -18.37
CA VAL A 71 -7.24 8.15 -19.71
C VAL A 71 -7.44 6.65 -19.86
N ALA A 72 -7.02 5.86 -18.87
CA ALA A 72 -7.18 4.41 -18.86
C ALA A 72 -8.66 4.00 -18.97
N ARG A 73 -9.55 4.65 -18.22
CA ARG A 73 -11.00 4.40 -18.30
C ARG A 73 -11.56 4.77 -19.67
N CYS A 74 -11.24 5.97 -20.17
CA CYS A 74 -11.70 6.42 -21.49
C CYS A 74 -11.23 5.47 -22.61
N LEU A 75 -9.97 5.05 -22.58
CA LEU A 75 -9.41 4.12 -23.55
C LEU A 75 -10.10 2.75 -23.47
N CYS A 76 -10.34 2.24 -22.25
CA CYS A 76 -11.03 0.97 -22.07
C CYS A 76 -12.44 1.00 -22.67
N PHE A 77 -13.21 2.08 -22.45
CA PHE A 77 -14.52 2.24 -23.11
C PHE A 77 -14.41 2.40 -24.62
N ALA A 78 -13.46 3.21 -25.09
CA ALA A 78 -13.24 3.41 -26.53
C ALA A 78 -12.87 2.11 -27.26
N SER A 79 -12.22 1.17 -26.57
CA SER A 79 -11.83 -0.12 -27.15
C SER A 79 -13.02 -0.99 -27.59
N LEU A 80 -14.25 -0.69 -27.15
CA LEU A 80 -15.47 -1.35 -27.62
C LEU A 80 -15.81 -1.00 -29.07
N PHE A 81 -15.29 0.12 -29.60
CA PHE A 81 -15.49 0.50 -30.99
C PHE A 81 -14.68 -0.35 -31.97
N GLY A 82 -13.87 -1.30 -31.50
CA GLY A 82 -13.22 -2.30 -32.34
C GLY A 82 -14.20 -3.10 -33.22
N ALA A 83 -15.42 -3.34 -32.73
CA ALA A 83 -16.46 -4.03 -33.49
C ALA A 83 -16.97 -3.28 -34.73
N LEU A 84 -16.68 -1.98 -34.87
CA LEU A 84 -17.09 -1.22 -36.05
C LEU A 84 -16.51 -1.81 -37.35
N VAL A 85 -15.40 -2.56 -37.28
CA VAL A 85 -14.85 -3.28 -38.43
C VAL A 85 -15.88 -4.23 -39.06
N ALA A 86 -16.76 -4.84 -38.26
CA ALA A 86 -17.80 -5.73 -38.73
C ALA A 86 -18.90 -5.00 -39.53
N ALA A 87 -19.03 -3.69 -39.34
CA ALA A 87 -19.92 -2.82 -40.10
C ALA A 87 -19.25 -2.20 -41.34
N GLY A 88 -18.06 -2.68 -41.73
CA GLY A 88 -17.32 -2.19 -42.89
C GLY A 88 -16.34 -1.05 -42.59
N ALA A 89 -16.10 -0.72 -41.31
CA ALA A 89 -15.08 0.25 -40.95
C ALA A 89 -13.66 -0.30 -41.21
N SER A 90 -12.66 0.59 -41.14
CA SER A 90 -11.26 0.21 -41.41
C SER A 90 -10.75 -0.86 -40.45
N LYS A 91 -10.06 -1.89 -40.99
CA LYS A 91 -9.36 -2.93 -40.21
C LYS A 91 -8.29 -2.37 -39.27
N PHE A 92 -7.83 -1.14 -39.51
CA PHE A 92 -6.90 -0.47 -38.62
C PHE A 92 -7.49 -0.16 -37.23
N ILE A 93 -8.81 -0.01 -37.12
CA ILE A 93 -9.50 0.36 -35.88
C ILE A 93 -9.24 -0.69 -34.78
N PRO A 94 -9.64 -1.98 -34.94
CA PRO A 94 -9.41 -2.99 -33.90
C PRO A 94 -7.91 -3.24 -33.65
N VAL A 95 -7.04 -3.08 -34.65
CA VAL A 95 -5.57 -3.19 -34.47
C VAL A 95 -5.06 -2.09 -33.55
N SER A 96 -5.48 -0.84 -33.77
CA SER A 96 -5.04 0.30 -32.96
C SER A 96 -5.50 0.17 -31.50
N PHE A 97 -6.75 -0.26 -31.28
CA PHE A 97 -7.26 -0.52 -29.93
C PHE A 97 -6.58 -1.72 -29.28
N LEU A 98 -6.30 -2.80 -30.02
CA LEU A 98 -5.56 -3.95 -29.50
C LEU A 98 -4.18 -3.52 -28.97
N VAL A 99 -3.41 -2.78 -29.77
CA VAL A 99 -2.08 -2.30 -29.36
C VAL A 99 -2.18 -1.42 -28.12
N ALA A 100 -3.13 -0.48 -28.09
CA ALA A 100 -3.32 0.40 -26.94
C ALA A 100 -3.75 -0.38 -25.67
N CYS A 101 -4.66 -1.34 -25.79
CA CYS A 101 -5.09 -2.19 -24.69
C CYS A 101 -3.97 -3.07 -24.15
N LEU A 102 -3.11 -3.62 -25.00
CA LEU A 102 -1.94 -4.40 -24.59
C LEU A 102 -0.93 -3.54 -23.83
N LEU A 103 -0.67 -2.31 -24.27
CA LEU A 103 0.20 -1.39 -23.53
C LEU A 103 -0.32 -1.09 -22.13
N PHE A 104 -1.62 -0.78 -22.01
CA PHE A 104 -2.22 -0.55 -20.69
C PHE A 104 -2.29 -1.81 -19.84
N PHE A 105 -2.52 -2.98 -20.44
CA PHE A 105 -2.43 -4.26 -19.75
C PHE A 105 -1.05 -4.44 -19.12
N LEU A 106 0.03 -4.15 -19.85
CA LEU A 106 1.40 -4.21 -19.32
C LEU A 106 1.63 -3.22 -18.17
N PHE A 107 1.10 -1.99 -18.24
CA PHE A 107 1.14 -1.06 -17.11
C PHE A 107 0.43 -1.63 -15.89
N TYR A 108 -0.76 -2.22 -16.04
CA TYR A 108 -1.46 -2.83 -14.92
C TYR A 108 -0.82 -4.15 -14.43
N CYS A 109 -0.04 -4.85 -15.26
CA CYS A 109 0.82 -5.93 -14.79
C CYS A 109 1.90 -5.40 -13.84
N GLN A 110 2.50 -4.25 -14.14
CA GLN A 110 3.41 -3.57 -13.21
C GLN A 110 2.69 -3.19 -11.91
N HIS A 111 1.44 -2.72 -11.99
CA HIS A 111 0.64 -2.40 -10.79
C HIS A 111 0.36 -3.66 -9.95
N GLU A 112 0.09 -4.81 -10.58
CA GLU A 112 -0.08 -6.06 -9.85
C GLU A 112 1.24 -6.55 -9.24
N TRP A 113 2.38 -6.28 -9.87
CA TRP A 113 3.69 -6.51 -9.24
C TRP A 113 3.81 -5.70 -7.94
N VAL A 114 3.46 -4.40 -7.96
CA VAL A 114 3.43 -3.56 -6.76
C VAL A 114 2.47 -4.13 -5.70
N ASN A 115 1.28 -4.58 -6.12
CA ASN A 115 0.29 -5.21 -5.23
C ASN A 115 0.82 -6.47 -4.54
N GLN A 116 1.64 -7.26 -5.22
CA GLN A 116 2.10 -8.57 -4.75
C GLN A 116 3.42 -8.50 -3.99
N LYS A 117 4.32 -7.58 -4.34
CA LYS A 117 5.66 -7.49 -3.75
C LYS A 117 5.81 -6.33 -2.77
N THR A 118 5.26 -5.16 -3.09
CA THR A 118 5.45 -3.96 -2.27
C THR A 118 4.41 -3.86 -1.15
N LEU A 119 3.12 -3.94 -1.49
CA LEU A 119 2.06 -3.75 -0.51
C LEU A 119 2.14 -4.72 0.68
N PRO A 120 2.45 -6.02 0.53
CA PRO A 120 2.54 -6.91 1.68
C PRO A 120 3.69 -6.54 2.63
N VAL A 121 4.80 -6.01 2.11
CA VAL A 121 5.93 -5.53 2.92
C VAL A 121 5.54 -4.27 3.68
N VAL A 122 4.92 -3.31 2.99
CA VAL A 122 4.43 -2.07 3.59
C VAL A 122 3.38 -2.35 4.67
N HIS A 123 2.46 -3.30 4.44
CA HIS A 123 1.43 -3.68 5.42
C HIS A 123 1.97 -4.35 6.69
N LYS A 124 3.25 -4.74 6.75
CA LYS A 124 3.85 -5.21 8.00
C LYS A 124 3.89 -4.08 9.06
N GLN A 125 3.93 -2.82 8.63
CA GLN A 125 4.00 -1.68 9.52
C GLN A 125 2.80 -1.60 10.48
N PRO A 126 3.00 -1.12 11.72
CA PRO A 126 1.96 -1.08 12.74
C PRO A 126 0.79 -0.18 12.35
N PHE A 127 -0.38 -0.47 12.93
CA PHE A 127 -1.62 0.21 12.62
C PHE A 127 -2.31 0.73 13.89
N PHE A 128 -2.77 1.99 13.86
CA PHE A 128 -3.51 2.60 14.96
C PHE A 128 -4.84 3.21 14.48
N PRO A 129 -6.01 2.73 14.97
CA PRO A 129 -7.32 3.12 14.44
C PRO A 129 -7.81 4.52 14.86
N GLY A 130 -7.15 5.19 15.82
CA GLY A 130 -7.59 6.48 16.38
C GLY A 130 -6.92 7.74 15.79
N GLN A 131 -6.17 7.63 14.69
CA GLN A 131 -5.41 8.76 14.16
C GLN A 131 -6.29 9.74 13.37
N ARG A 132 -6.26 11.02 13.75
CA ARG A 132 -6.97 12.11 13.03
C ARG A 132 -6.22 12.67 11.83
N LYS A 133 -4.89 12.53 11.77
CA LYS A 133 -4.06 13.09 10.68
C LYS A 133 -3.69 12.01 9.66
N LEU A 134 -3.73 12.39 8.37
CA LEU A 134 -3.43 11.52 7.21
C LEU A 134 -1.98 10.99 7.21
N ASN A 135 -1.07 11.71 7.87
CA ASN A 135 0.36 11.41 7.97
C ASN A 135 0.80 11.49 9.44
N THR A 136 1.22 10.37 10.04
CA THR A 136 1.80 10.38 11.38
C THR A 136 3.04 9.49 11.41
N PHE A 137 4.20 10.10 11.68
CA PHE A 137 5.39 9.39 12.14
C PHE A 137 5.35 9.35 13.67
N TYR A 138 5.67 8.19 14.24
CA TYR A 138 5.76 7.99 15.67
C TYR A 138 7.23 8.08 16.05
N GLU A 139 7.57 9.05 16.90
CA GLU A 139 8.85 9.04 17.61
C GLU A 139 8.63 8.36 18.95
N VAL A 140 9.40 7.32 19.22
CA VAL A 140 9.36 6.55 20.48
C VAL A 140 10.74 6.53 21.09
N THR A 141 10.80 6.71 22.41
CA THR A 141 12.04 6.71 23.19
C THR A 141 12.55 5.27 23.34
N THR A 142 13.88 5.01 23.34
CA THR A 142 14.45 3.65 23.41
C THR A 142 14.00 2.80 24.60
N THR A 143 13.48 3.40 25.68
CA THR A 143 12.93 2.72 26.86
C THR A 143 11.50 2.22 26.67
N GLU A 144 10.73 2.78 25.74
CA GLU A 144 9.35 2.38 25.38
C GLU A 144 9.33 1.28 24.30
N LEU A 145 10.52 0.84 23.89
CA LEU A 145 10.76 0.10 22.67
C LEU A 145 10.65 -1.43 22.85
N ASP A 146 10.72 -1.96 24.07
CA ASP A 146 10.88 -3.41 24.28
C ASP A 146 9.69 -4.25 23.80
N GLY A 147 8.46 -3.72 23.83
CA GLY A 147 7.28 -4.44 23.32
C GLY A 147 7.05 -4.26 21.81
N ILE A 148 7.05 -3.01 21.34
CA ILE A 148 6.71 -2.66 19.96
C ILE A 148 7.91 -2.90 19.02
N ALA A 149 9.14 -2.63 19.45
CA ALA A 149 10.29 -2.96 18.61
C ALA A 149 10.62 -4.43 18.56
N LEU A 150 10.33 -5.23 19.59
CA LEU A 150 10.48 -6.68 19.45
C LEU A 150 9.51 -7.23 18.39
N GLN A 151 8.25 -6.77 18.37
CA GLN A 151 7.28 -7.13 17.32
C GLN A 151 7.70 -6.61 15.94
N ASN A 152 8.15 -5.37 15.83
CA ASN A 152 8.57 -4.79 14.56
C ASN A 152 9.88 -5.42 14.04
N TYR A 153 10.84 -5.72 14.91
CA TYR A 153 12.08 -6.45 14.59
C TYR A 153 11.78 -7.90 14.16
N GLN A 154 10.89 -8.60 14.87
CA GLN A 154 10.40 -9.94 14.48
C GLN A 154 9.63 -9.91 13.15
N ALA A 155 8.94 -8.82 12.83
CA ALA A 155 8.27 -8.62 11.54
C ALA A 155 9.23 -8.19 10.41
N GLY A 156 10.49 -7.89 10.71
CA GLY A 156 11.50 -7.44 9.74
C GLY A 156 11.34 -5.98 9.30
N ILE A 157 10.73 -5.15 10.14
CA ILE A 157 10.51 -3.72 9.91
C ILE A 157 11.70 -2.97 10.50
N GLY A 158 12.40 -2.21 9.68
CA GLY A 158 13.53 -1.40 10.11
C GLY A 158 13.11 -0.16 10.89
N PHE A 159 14.07 0.44 11.57
CA PHE A 159 13.90 1.64 12.38
C PHE A 159 14.86 2.72 11.89
N VAL A 160 14.45 3.98 11.96
CA VAL A 160 15.37 5.11 11.75
C VAL A 160 15.77 5.66 13.11
N GLN A 161 17.06 5.55 13.43
CA GLN A 161 17.62 6.05 14.68
C GLN A 161 17.82 7.57 14.59
N LEU A 162 17.24 8.31 15.53
CA LEU A 162 17.44 9.76 15.69
C LEU A 162 18.57 10.01 16.69
N SER A 163 19.22 11.17 16.55
CA SER A 163 20.43 11.59 17.28
C SER A 163 20.31 11.71 18.82
N GLN A 164 19.13 11.46 19.40
CA GLN A 164 18.85 11.59 20.84
C GLN A 164 18.43 10.27 21.52
N GLY A 165 18.72 9.09 20.95
CA GLY A 165 18.20 7.82 21.48
C GLY A 165 16.70 7.64 21.26
N LYS A 166 16.14 8.38 20.29
CA LYS A 166 14.76 8.24 19.83
C LYS A 166 14.75 7.42 18.56
N ILE A 167 13.71 6.63 18.37
CA ILE A 167 13.50 5.82 17.18
C ILE A 167 12.22 6.28 16.52
N GLN A 168 12.30 6.54 15.22
CA GLN A 168 11.12 6.84 14.42
C GLN A 168 10.62 5.55 13.79
N PHE A 169 9.32 5.28 13.90
CA PHE A 169 8.64 4.28 13.07
C PHE A 169 7.38 4.88 12.44
N GLN A 170 7.07 4.41 11.23
CA GLN A 170 5.85 4.79 10.53
C GLN A 170 4.73 3.82 10.90
N ALA A 171 3.56 4.37 11.19
CA ALA A 171 2.36 3.59 11.44
C ALA A 171 1.18 4.14 10.63
N PHE A 172 0.34 3.23 10.15
CA PHE A 172 -0.78 3.58 9.28
C PHE A 172 -2.07 3.84 10.07
N ASN A 173 -2.90 4.73 9.52
CA ASN A 173 -4.28 4.98 9.96
C ASN A 173 -5.28 4.21 9.07
N ASN A 174 -6.57 4.31 9.40
CA ASN A 174 -7.64 3.65 8.65
C ASN A 174 -7.73 4.17 7.20
N THR A 175 -7.49 5.46 7.00
CA THR A 175 -7.54 6.07 5.67
C THR A 175 -6.44 5.53 4.76
N ALA A 176 -5.20 5.45 5.24
CA ALA A 176 -4.07 4.91 4.50
C ALA A 176 -4.28 3.44 4.11
N LYS A 177 -4.84 2.63 5.02
CA LYS A 177 -5.24 1.25 4.70
C LYS A 177 -6.31 1.20 3.62
N LYS A 178 -7.33 2.06 3.73
CA LYS A 178 -8.39 2.15 2.73
C LYS A 178 -7.84 2.57 1.37
N ASP A 179 -7.01 3.60 1.32
CA ASP A 179 -6.40 4.09 0.08
C ASP A 179 -5.54 3.00 -0.59
N MET A 180 -4.72 2.29 0.19
CA MET A 180 -3.91 1.17 -0.30
C MET A 180 -4.77 0.00 -0.79
N PHE A 181 -5.87 -0.30 -0.10
CA PHE A 181 -6.82 -1.34 -0.50
C PHE A 181 -7.56 -0.95 -1.79
N ASP A 182 -8.05 0.29 -1.88
CA ASP A 182 -8.76 0.83 -3.02
C ASP A 182 -7.82 0.89 -4.24
N ALA A 183 -6.54 1.26 -4.06
CA ALA A 183 -5.52 1.23 -5.12
C ALA A 183 -5.29 -0.18 -5.68
N LYS A 184 -5.22 -1.17 -4.80
CA LYS A 184 -5.10 -2.57 -5.17
C LYS A 184 -6.33 -3.05 -5.93
N CYS A 185 -7.53 -2.78 -5.41
CA CYS A 185 -8.78 -3.17 -6.04
C CYS A 185 -8.93 -2.55 -7.42
N GLN A 186 -8.70 -1.24 -7.53
CA GLN A 186 -8.76 -0.49 -8.78
C GLN A 186 -7.75 -1.01 -9.81
N SER A 187 -6.50 -1.28 -9.40
CA SER A 187 -5.48 -1.84 -10.30
C SER A 187 -5.89 -3.19 -10.87
N ARG A 188 -6.44 -4.08 -10.02
CA ARG A 188 -6.88 -5.42 -10.43
C ARG A 188 -8.08 -5.37 -11.35
N LEU A 189 -9.04 -4.50 -11.06
CA LEU A 189 -10.19 -4.29 -11.94
C LEU A 189 -9.73 -3.83 -13.33
N MET A 190 -8.87 -2.81 -13.39
CA MET A 190 -8.37 -2.31 -14.67
C MET A 190 -7.52 -3.35 -15.41
N LEU A 191 -6.71 -4.15 -14.72
CA LEU A 191 -5.97 -5.26 -15.32
C LEU A 191 -6.90 -6.24 -16.04
N LEU A 192 -7.97 -6.68 -15.37
CA LEU A 192 -8.95 -7.60 -15.94
C LEU A 192 -9.71 -6.97 -17.12
N LEU A 193 -10.08 -5.71 -17.01
CA LEU A 193 -10.76 -4.98 -18.08
C LEU A 193 -9.88 -4.85 -19.33
N PHE A 194 -8.60 -4.51 -19.17
CA PHE A 194 -7.68 -4.41 -20.31
C PHE A 194 -7.32 -5.77 -20.90
N LEU A 195 -7.27 -6.83 -20.10
CA LEU A 195 -7.15 -8.20 -20.60
C LEU A 195 -8.35 -8.56 -21.47
N ALA A 196 -9.57 -8.35 -20.96
CA ALA A 196 -10.80 -8.62 -21.70
C ALA A 196 -10.89 -7.79 -22.99
N ALA A 197 -10.56 -6.50 -22.92
CA ALA A 197 -10.52 -5.61 -24.08
C ALA A 197 -9.49 -6.04 -25.13
N SER A 198 -8.33 -6.54 -24.69
CA SER A 198 -7.29 -7.08 -25.60
C SER A 198 -7.78 -8.35 -26.31
N VAL A 199 -8.41 -9.28 -25.58
CA VAL A 199 -9.01 -10.49 -26.17
C VAL A 199 -10.12 -10.12 -27.15
N TYR A 200 -10.99 -9.19 -26.77
CA TYR A 200 -12.08 -8.69 -27.60
C TYR A 200 -11.58 -8.09 -28.91
N ASN A 201 -10.62 -7.15 -28.86
CA ASN A 201 -10.07 -6.54 -30.06
C ASN A 201 -9.24 -7.54 -30.88
N GLY A 202 -8.53 -8.47 -30.21
CA GLY A 202 -7.81 -9.55 -30.87
C GLY A 202 -8.72 -10.45 -31.70
N TYR A 203 -9.92 -10.75 -31.20
CA TYR A 203 -10.94 -11.46 -31.98
C TYR A 203 -11.32 -10.70 -33.25
N PHE A 204 -11.61 -9.40 -33.16
CA PHE A 204 -11.98 -8.60 -34.34
C PHE A 204 -10.85 -8.45 -35.35
N VAL A 205 -9.59 -8.35 -34.89
CA VAL A 205 -8.41 -8.36 -35.76
C VAL A 205 -8.27 -9.70 -36.51
N ALA A 206 -8.57 -10.82 -35.85
CA ALA A 206 -8.46 -12.13 -36.47
C ALA A 206 -9.63 -12.47 -37.40
N ALA A 207 -10.84 -11.97 -37.11
CA ALA A 207 -12.07 -12.35 -37.80
C ALA A 207 -12.42 -11.45 -39.00
N TYR A 208 -11.95 -10.20 -39.07
CA TYR A 208 -12.34 -9.21 -40.08
C TYR A 208 -11.13 -8.54 -40.74
#